data_AF-A0A1Q8ADG7-F1
#
_entry.id   AF-A0A1Q8ADG7-F1
#
_cell.length_a   1.000
_cell.length_b   1.000
_cell.length_c   1.000
_cell.angle_alpha   90.00
_cell.angle_beta   90.00
_cell.angle_gamma   90.00
#
_symmetry.space_group_name_H-M   'P 1'
#
loop_
_entity.id
_entity.type
_entity.pdbx_description
1 polymer ?
#
loop_
_entity_poly.entity_id
_entity_poly.type
_entity_poly.pdbx_seq_one_letter_code
_entity_poly.pdbx_strand_id
1 'polypeptide(L)'
;MVRKQVYIEERQERQLKRRARELGVSEAELIRQGIDRIGSLSFLPRREEAWRAAKSLIRQRMKIRLRQTGRAWRREELYEQRLGPPAPRH
;
A
#
# COMPACT_ATOMS: atom_id res chain seq x y z
N MET A 1 -0.32 -30.68 -3.55
CA MET A 1 -0.68 -29.61 -4.53
C MET A 1 -2.17 -29.69 -4.81
N VAL A 2 -2.83 -28.56 -5.05
CA VAL A 2 -4.26 -28.50 -5.42
C VAL A 2 -4.36 -28.21 -6.92
N ARG A 3 -5.12 -29.02 -7.68
CA ARG A 3 -5.33 -28.80 -9.12
C ARG A 3 -6.32 -27.64 -9.32
N LYS A 4 -5.92 -26.63 -10.07
CA LYS A 4 -6.77 -25.51 -10.50
C LYS A 4 -6.79 -25.43 -12.02
N GLN A 5 -7.95 -25.14 -12.59
CA GLN A 5 -8.10 -24.76 -14.00
C GLN A 5 -8.45 -23.27 -14.06
N VAL A 6 -7.82 -22.54 -14.97
CA VAL A 6 -8.05 -21.11 -15.20
C VAL A 6 -8.13 -20.86 -16.69
N TYR A 7 -8.99 -19.94 -17.09
CA TYR A 7 -9.02 -19.42 -18.45
C TYR A 7 -8.05 -18.26 -18.56
N ILE A 8 -7.23 -18.26 -19.60
CA ILE A 8 -6.28 -17.20 -19.91
C ILE A 8 -6.42 -16.82 -21.38
N GLU A 9 -6.05 -15.59 -21.71
CA GLU A 9 -6.05 -15.13 -23.10
C GLU A 9 -4.93 -15.80 -23.90
N GLU A 10 -5.11 -15.93 -25.21
CA GLU A 10 -4.10 -16.51 -26.11
C GLU A 10 -2.75 -15.75 -26.02
N ARG A 11 -2.81 -14.43 -25.81
CA ARG A 11 -1.61 -13.61 -25.58
C ARG A 11 -0.88 -13.99 -24.29
N GLN A 12 -1.60 -14.36 -23.24
CA GLN A 12 -1.04 -14.79 -21.96
C GLN A 12 -0.42 -16.18 -22.08
N GLU A 13 -1.08 -17.10 -22.77
CA GLU A 13 -0.57 -18.43 -23.10
C GLU A 13 0.79 -18.36 -23.83
N ARG A 14 0.88 -17.55 -24.88
CA ARG A 14 2.14 -17.34 -25.63
C ARG A 14 3.27 -16.80 -24.74
N GLN A 15 2.94 -15.87 -23.83
CA GLN A 15 3.91 -15.31 -22.89
C GLN A 15 4.37 -16.34 -21.86
N LEU A 16 3.44 -17.13 -21.33
CA LEU A 16 3.72 -18.16 -20.33
C LEU A 16 4.67 -19.21 -20.90
N LYS A 17 4.36 -19.75 -22.08
CA LYS A 17 5.20 -20.71 -22.82
C LYS A 17 6.61 -20.19 -23.06
N ARG A 18 6.70 -18.99 -23.63
CA ARG A 18 8.00 -18.36 -23.95
C ARG A 18 8.83 -18.20 -22.68
N ARG A 19 8.23 -17.66 -21.61
CA ARG A 19 8.95 -17.36 -20.39
C ARG A 19 9.34 -18.61 -19.61
N ALA A 20 8.50 -19.63 -19.59
CA ALA A 20 8.82 -20.93 -19.00
C ALA A 20 10.04 -21.57 -19.69
N ARG A 21 10.07 -21.52 -21.03
CA ARG A 21 11.21 -22.00 -21.82
C ARG A 21 12.49 -21.20 -21.56
N GLU A 22 12.41 -19.87 -21.56
CA GLU A 22 13.56 -19.00 -21.27
C GLU A 22 14.18 -19.27 -19.89
N LEU A 23 13.34 -19.63 -18.90
CA LEU A 23 13.76 -19.90 -17.53
C LEU A 23 14.09 -21.38 -17.28
N GLY A 24 13.86 -22.27 -18.24
CA GLY A 24 14.09 -23.71 -18.08
C GLY A 24 13.17 -24.39 -17.04
N VAL A 25 11.99 -23.82 -16.79
CA VAL A 25 11.01 -24.35 -15.82
C VAL A 25 9.71 -24.74 -16.51
N SER A 26 8.87 -25.54 -15.84
CA SER A 26 7.51 -25.81 -16.34
C SER A 26 6.61 -24.58 -16.24
N GLU A 27 5.60 -24.48 -17.11
CA GLU A 27 4.60 -23.42 -17.05
C GLU A 27 3.87 -23.38 -15.70
N ALA A 28 3.55 -24.56 -15.15
CA ALA A 28 2.90 -24.67 -13.85
C ALA A 28 3.81 -24.16 -12.70
N GLU A 29 5.12 -24.37 -12.80
CA GLU A 29 6.10 -23.84 -11.85
C GLU A 29 6.19 -22.32 -11.94
N LEU A 30 6.23 -21.79 -13.17
CA LEU A 30 6.21 -20.35 -13.39
C LEU A 30 4.93 -19.68 -12.84
N ILE A 31 3.77 -20.33 -12.99
CA ILE A 31 2.51 -19.85 -12.39
C ILE A 31 2.61 -19.82 -10.86
N ARG A 32 3.11 -20.89 -10.23
CA ARG A 32 3.28 -20.95 -8.77
C ARG A 32 4.20 -19.84 -8.27
N GLN A 33 5.37 -19.69 -8.88
CA GLN A 33 6.31 -18.62 -8.54
C GLN A 33 5.68 -17.23 -8.70
N GLY A 34 4.86 -17.03 -9.73
CA GLY A 34 4.08 -15.80 -9.92
C GLY A 34 3.10 -15.55 -8.78
N ILE A 35 2.34 -16.58 -8.37
CA ILE A 35 1.40 -16.50 -7.24
C ILE A 35 2.15 -16.19 -5.93
N ASP A 36 3.25 -16.89 -5.65
CA ASP A 36 4.07 -16.68 -4.44
C ASP A 36 4.69 -15.28 -4.41
N ARG A 37 5.09 -14.75 -5.57
CA ARG A 37 5.61 -13.38 -5.69
C ARG A 37 4.54 -12.33 -5.41
N ILE A 38 3.32 -12.52 -5.91
CA ILE A 38 2.20 -11.60 -5.63
C ILE A 38 1.81 -11.68 -4.14
N GLY A 39 1.78 -12.89 -3.58
CA GLY A 39 1.56 -13.12 -2.17
C GLY A 39 2.60 -12.40 -1.31
N SER A 40 3.89 -12.62 -1.58
CA SER A 40 4.98 -12.00 -0.82
C SER A 40 5.05 -10.47 -0.97
N LEU A 41 4.65 -9.90 -2.10
CA LEU A 41 4.49 -8.44 -2.25
C LEU A 41 3.34 -7.89 -1.38
N SER A 42 2.31 -8.70 -1.13
CA SER A 42 1.20 -8.35 -0.24
C SER A 42 1.58 -8.50 1.25
N PHE A 43 2.49 -9.42 1.54
CA PHE A 43 3.17 -9.55 2.84
C PHE A 43 4.44 -8.68 2.85
N LEU A 44 4.32 -7.36 2.78
CA LEU A 44 5.42 -6.51 3.24
C LEU A 44 5.64 -6.80 4.74
N PRO A 45 6.71 -7.52 5.15
CA PRO A 45 6.97 -7.83 6.56
C PRO A 45 7.22 -6.56 7.37
N ARG A 46 7.51 -5.47 6.64
CA ARG A 46 7.75 -4.13 7.15
C ARG A 46 6.53 -3.46 7.79
N ARG A 47 5.30 -3.94 7.57
CA ARG A 47 4.11 -3.31 8.18
C ARG A 47 4.08 -3.48 9.69
N GLU A 48 4.40 -4.65 10.22
CA GLU A 48 4.20 -4.90 11.64
C GLU A 48 5.27 -4.26 12.52
N GLU A 49 6.53 -4.32 12.09
CA GLU A 49 7.64 -3.64 12.78
C GLU A 49 7.54 -2.12 12.66
N ALA A 50 7.22 -1.59 11.46
CA ALA A 50 6.98 -0.15 11.30
C ALA A 50 5.77 0.31 12.12
N TRP A 51 4.73 -0.52 12.24
CA TRP A 51 3.56 -0.22 13.05
C TRP A 51 3.86 -0.25 14.56
N ARG A 52 4.69 -1.19 15.01
CA ARG A 52 5.20 -1.22 16.38
C ARG A 52 6.06 0.01 16.68
N ALA A 53 6.96 0.40 15.77
CA ALA A 53 7.77 1.61 15.90
C ALA A 53 6.90 2.87 15.96
N ALA A 54 5.90 2.99 15.08
CA ALA A 54 4.93 4.09 15.09
C ALA A 54 4.14 4.16 16.40
N LYS A 55 3.63 3.04 16.91
CA LYS A 55 2.93 2.98 18.20
C LYS A 55 3.82 3.38 19.37
N SER A 56 5.08 2.96 19.37
CA SER A 56 6.05 3.34 20.40
C SER A 56 6.28 4.85 20.41
N LEU A 57 6.50 5.43 19.22
CA LEU A 57 6.67 6.88 19.05
C LEU A 57 5.44 7.68 19.52
N ILE A 58 4.24 7.22 19.16
CA ILE A 58 2.98 7.84 19.59
C ILE A 58 2.85 7.78 21.12
N ARG A 59 3.11 6.63 21.74
CA ARG A 59 3.07 6.47 23.20
C ARG A 59 4.09 7.35 23.91
N GLN A 60 5.31 7.44 23.38
CA GLN A 60 6.33 8.34 23.91
C GLN A 60 5.88 9.81 23.82
N ARG A 61 5.29 10.22 22.69
CA ARG A 61 4.76 11.59 22.53
C ARG A 61 3.56 11.88 23.40
N MET A 62 2.66 10.94 23.64
CA MET A 62 1.51 11.12 24.54
C MET A 62 1.91 11.37 25.99
N LYS A 63 3.10 10.91 26.42
CA LYS A 63 3.64 11.19 27.76
C LYS A 63 4.14 12.62 27.92
N ILE A 64 4.40 13.32 26.81
CA ILE A 64 4.78 14.72 26.83
C ILE A 64 3.52 15.52 27.15
N ARG A 65 3.45 16.06 28.37
CA ARG A 65 2.42 17.05 28.74
C ARG A 65 2.75 18.37 28.05
N LEU A 66 2.33 18.49 26.79
CA LEU A 66 2.23 19.79 26.15
C LEU A 66 1.10 20.56 26.83
N ARG A 67 1.40 21.76 27.30
CA ARG A 67 0.36 22.73 27.66
C ARG A 67 -0.53 22.85 26.42
N GLN A 68 -1.82 22.54 26.53
CA GLN A 68 -2.76 22.85 25.47
C GLN A 68 -2.90 24.37 25.42
N THR A 69 -1.90 25.05 24.83
CA THR A 69 -2.13 26.37 24.25
C THR A 69 -3.23 26.12 23.22
N GLY A 70 -4.40 26.71 23.44
CA GLY A 70 -5.51 26.63 22.51
C GLY A 70 -5.02 26.91 21.08
N ARG A 71 -5.73 26.38 20.08
CA ARG A 71 -5.33 26.56 18.68
C ARG A 71 -5.08 28.06 18.44
N ALA A 72 -3.87 28.40 18.02
CA ALA A 72 -3.51 29.79 17.70
C ALA A 72 -4.12 30.25 16.36
N TRP A 73 -4.71 29.31 15.62
CA TRP A 73 -5.34 29.51 14.33
C TRP A 73 -6.79 29.06 14.39
N ARG A 74 -7.66 29.82 13.72
CA ARG A 74 -9.05 29.41 13.47
C ARG A 74 -9.08 28.53 12.22
N ARG A 75 -10.03 27.59 12.18
CA ARG A 75 -10.12 26.60 11.09
C ARG A 75 -10.37 27.32 9.75
N GLU A 76 -11.14 28.39 9.80
CA GLU A 76 -11.56 29.24 8.69
C GLU A 76 -10.36 29.94 8.03
N GLU A 77 -9.41 30.43 8.84
CA GLU A 77 -8.18 31.10 8.38
C GLU A 77 -7.28 30.16 7.55
N LEU A 78 -7.29 28.85 7.85
CA LEU A 78 -6.53 27.86 7.09
C LEU A 78 -7.17 27.56 5.71
N TYR A 79 -8.49 27.65 5.61
CA TYR A 79 -9.18 27.48 4.33
C TYR A 79 -9.02 28.72 3.46
N GLU A 80 -9.10 29.92 4.04
CA GLU A 80 -8.87 31.18 3.31
C GLU A 80 -7.44 31.27 2.74
N GLN A 81 -6.42 30.84 3.49
CA GLN A 81 -5.05 30.78 2.97
C GLN A 81 -4.85 29.77 1.83
N ARG A 82 -5.60 28.66 1.83
CA ARG A 82 -5.44 27.59 0.84
C ARG A 82 -6.32 27.76 -0.41
N LEU A 83 -7.49 28.38 -0.27
CA LEU A 83 -8.51 28.46 -1.33
C LEU A 83 -8.80 29.90 -1.80
N GLY A 84 -8.17 30.91 -1.19
CA GLY A 84 -8.56 32.31 -1.37
C GLY A 84 -9.83 32.65 -0.58
N PRO A 85 -10.18 33.95 -0.45
CA PRO A 85 -11.37 34.36 0.30
C PRO A 85 -12.63 33.73 -0.31
N PRO A 86 -13.59 33.24 0.51
CA PRO A 86 -14.84 32.72 0.00
C PRO A 86 -15.61 33.83 -0.74
N ALA A 87 -16.19 33.48 -1.89
CA ALA A 87 -16.98 34.41 -2.69
C ALA A 87 -18.14 35.01 -1.86
N PRO A 88 -18.44 36.31 -2.03
CA PRO A 88 -19.49 36.98 -1.26
C PRO A 88 -20.84 36.30 -1.53
N ARG A 89 -21.56 36.01 -0.44
CA ARG A 89 -22.95 35.54 -0.51
C ARG A 89 -23.86 36.76 -0.57
N HIS A 90 -24.64 36.87 -1.64
CA HIS A 90 -25.70 37.87 -1.83
C HIS A 90 -26.86 37.64 -0.86
#